data_AF-A0A2E0I410-F1
#
_entry.id   AF-A0A2E0I410-F1
#
_cell.length_a   1.000
_cell.length_b   1.000
_cell.length_c   1.000
_cell.angle_alpha   90.00
_cell.angle_beta   90.00
_cell.angle_gamma   90.00
#
_symmetry.space_group_name_H-M   'P 1'
#
loop_
_entity.id
_entity.type
_entity.pdbx_description
1 polymer ?
#
loop_
_entity_poly.entity_id
_entity_poly.type
_entity_poly.pdbx_seq_one_letter_code
_entity_poly.pdbx_strand_id
1 'polypeptide(L)'
;MMKKILFLISLSVLIGVKNELKAQDPAFSQFFANPLYLNPAMAGTNICPRVSLNYRNQWPGIGKTYVTSSASYDQYVDKLGGGIGFAIAKDVAGAGNLNTTHISASYAYTL
;
A
#
# COMPACT_ATOMS: atom_id res chain seq x y z
N MET A 1 25.46 16.33 -41.66
CA MET A 1 25.12 14.92 -41.34
C MET A 1 25.31 14.59 -39.87
N MET A 2 26.49 14.87 -39.27
CA MET A 2 26.80 14.59 -37.84
C MET A 2 25.84 15.24 -36.83
N LYS A 3 25.31 16.45 -37.09
CA LYS A 3 24.32 17.10 -36.20
C LYS A 3 22.99 16.34 -36.10
N LYS A 4 22.55 15.69 -37.19
CA LYS A 4 21.33 14.86 -37.20
C LYS A 4 21.54 13.56 -36.41
N ILE A 5 22.75 12.99 -36.47
CA ILE A 5 23.13 11.81 -35.70
C ILE A 5 23.21 12.15 -34.20
N LEU A 6 23.83 13.26 -33.82
CA LEU A 6 23.84 13.72 -32.42
C LEU A 6 22.43 13.98 -31.89
N PHE A 7 21.55 14.55 -32.71
CA PHE A 7 20.15 14.75 -32.34
C PHE A 7 19.42 13.43 -32.10
N LEU A 8 19.61 12.44 -32.98
CA LEU A 8 19.01 11.12 -32.83
C LEU A 8 19.54 10.37 -31.61
N ILE A 9 20.83 10.52 -31.28
CA ILE A 9 21.44 9.95 -30.06
C ILE A 9 20.90 10.65 -28.81
N SER A 10 20.78 11.97 -28.82
CA SER A 10 20.18 12.71 -27.70
C SER A 10 18.72 12.31 -27.48
N LEU A 11 17.97 12.10 -28.56
CA LEU A 11 16.58 11.69 -28.52
C LEU A 11 16.44 10.24 -28.01
N SER A 12 17.32 9.33 -28.42
CA SER A 12 17.30 7.94 -27.94
C SER A 12 17.66 7.83 -26.45
N VAL A 13 18.59 8.66 -25.95
CA VAL A 13 18.91 8.74 -24.53
C VAL A 13 17.72 9.26 -23.72
N LEU A 14 17.01 10.29 -24.21
CA LEU A 14 15.81 10.82 -23.55
C LEU A 14 14.66 9.81 -23.46
N ILE A 15 14.50 8.96 -24.47
CA ILE A 15 13.44 7.92 -24.52
C ILE A 15 13.84 6.68 -23.70
N GLY A 16 15.14 6.42 -23.53
CA GLY A 16 15.66 5.23 -22.84
C GLY A 16 15.61 5.28 -21.31
N VAL A 17 15.42 6.45 -20.70
CA VAL A 17 15.33 6.58 -19.24
C VAL A 17 13.91 6.23 -18.78
N LYS A 18 13.68 4.93 -18.52
CA LYS A 18 12.51 4.48 -17.77
C LYS A 18 12.68 4.90 -16.30
N ASN A 19 12.06 6.00 -15.91
CA ASN A 19 11.97 6.41 -14.51
C ASN A 19 10.93 5.55 -13.78
N GLU A 20 11.34 4.38 -13.30
CA GLU A 20 10.57 3.68 -12.27
C GLU A 20 10.73 4.44 -10.95
N LEU A 21 9.85 5.43 -10.74
CA LEU A 21 9.76 6.13 -9.46
C LEU A 21 9.22 5.15 -8.42
N LYS A 22 10.09 4.73 -7.49
CA LYS A 22 9.67 3.99 -6.30
C LYS A 22 9.11 4.96 -5.28
N ALA A 23 7.78 5.11 -5.26
CA ALA A 23 7.11 5.80 -4.17
C ALA A 23 7.25 4.96 -2.88
N GLN A 24 7.31 5.62 -1.72
CA GLN A 24 7.30 4.94 -0.43
C GLN A 24 5.85 4.68 -0.02
N ASP A 25 5.54 3.44 0.34
CA ASP A 25 4.24 3.12 0.91
C ASP A 25 4.11 3.67 2.34
N PRO A 26 2.89 4.03 2.77
CA PRO A 26 2.67 4.49 4.14
C PRO A 26 3.05 3.42 5.16
N ALA A 27 3.88 3.78 6.15
CA ALA A 27 4.31 2.87 7.22
C ALA A 27 3.71 3.25 8.59
N PHE A 28 2.89 2.37 9.16
CA PHE A 28 2.32 2.54 10.50
C PHE A 28 3.36 2.24 11.59
N SER A 29 3.42 3.06 12.65
CA SER A 29 4.25 2.75 13.84
C SER A 29 3.75 1.50 14.57
N GLN A 30 2.44 1.25 14.54
CA GLN A 30 1.79 0.08 15.12
C GLN A 30 1.37 -0.91 14.04
N PHE A 31 2.26 -1.22 13.09
CA PHE A 31 1.95 -2.13 11.97
C PHE A 31 1.47 -3.52 12.43
N PHE A 32 1.91 -3.99 13.60
CA PHE A 32 1.49 -5.26 14.20
C PHE A 32 0.00 -5.28 14.58
N ALA A 33 -0.62 -4.11 14.79
CA ALA A 33 -2.06 -3.97 15.04
C ALA A 33 -2.91 -3.97 13.75
N ASN A 34 -2.25 -4.11 12.58
CA ASN A 34 -2.90 -4.30 11.29
C ASN A 34 -2.35 -5.53 10.56
N PRO A 35 -2.78 -6.74 10.93
CA PRO A 35 -2.24 -8.00 10.40
C PRO A 35 -2.40 -8.15 8.89
N LEU A 36 -3.54 -7.74 8.34
CA LEU A 36 -3.78 -7.80 6.89
C LEU A 36 -2.91 -6.80 6.09
N TYR A 37 -2.54 -5.66 6.70
CA TYR A 37 -1.55 -4.75 6.11
C TYR A 37 -0.14 -5.34 6.18
N LEU A 38 0.20 -6.03 7.28
CA LEU A 38 1.52 -6.63 7.47
C LEU A 38 1.75 -7.80 6.51
N ASN A 39 0.79 -8.72 6.40
CA ASN A 39 0.87 -9.87 5.50
C ASN A 39 -0.52 -10.46 5.22
N PRO A 40 -0.93 -10.61 3.94
CA PRO A 40 -2.22 -11.23 3.59
C PRO A 40 -2.37 -12.67 4.10
N ALA A 41 -1.27 -13.40 4.32
CA ALA A 41 -1.28 -14.74 4.92
C ALA A 41 -1.73 -14.74 6.39
N MET A 42 -1.85 -13.57 7.02
CA MET A 42 -2.38 -13.45 8.38
C MET A 42 -3.91 -13.40 8.46
N ALA A 43 -4.60 -13.50 7.32
CA ALA A 43 -6.07 -13.55 7.29
C ALA A 43 -6.60 -14.77 8.07
N GLY A 44 -7.52 -14.53 9.01
CA GLY A 44 -8.13 -15.57 9.85
C GLY A 44 -7.15 -16.32 10.73
N THR A 45 -5.96 -15.76 10.99
CA THR A 45 -5.01 -16.32 11.98
C THR A 45 -5.57 -16.30 13.40
N ASN A 46 -6.51 -15.39 13.69
CA ASN A 46 -7.31 -15.45 14.88
C ASN A 46 -8.62 -16.17 14.55
N ILE A 47 -9.02 -17.15 15.37
CA ILE A 47 -10.24 -17.93 15.15
C ILE A 47 -11.47 -17.02 15.20
N CYS A 48 -11.48 -16.05 16.12
CA CYS A 48 -12.55 -15.07 16.19
C CYS A 48 -12.42 -14.01 15.09
N PRO A 49 -13.54 -13.53 14.52
CA PRO A 49 -13.51 -12.40 13.59
C PRO A 49 -12.80 -11.19 14.21
N ARG A 50 -11.92 -10.56 13.43
CA ARG A 50 -11.11 -9.42 13.84
C ARG A 50 -11.43 -8.22 12.96
N VAL A 51 -11.57 -7.06 13.59
CA VAL A 51 -11.60 -5.75 12.93
C VAL A 51 -10.40 -4.95 13.40
N SER A 52 -9.66 -4.35 12.47
CA SER A 52 -8.52 -3.49 12.75
C SER A 52 -8.76 -2.11 12.14
N LEU A 53 -8.64 -1.06 12.96
CA LEU A 53 -8.74 0.34 12.55
C LEU A 53 -7.43 1.04 12.89
N ASN A 54 -6.81 1.68 11.90
CA ASN A 54 -5.51 2.32 12.09
C ASN A 54 -5.55 3.71 11.49
N TYR A 55 -5.04 4.68 12.24
CA TYR A 55 -4.88 6.06 11.81
C TYR A 55 -3.44 6.49 12.02
N ARG A 56 -2.89 7.16 11.01
CA ARG A 56 -1.53 7.68 10.98
C ARG A 56 -1.57 9.12 10.53
N ASN A 57 -0.99 10.00 11.34
CA ASN A 57 -0.73 11.39 10.99
C ASN A 57 0.77 11.68 11.16
N GLN A 58 1.48 11.80 10.04
CA GLN A 58 2.93 12.04 10.04
C GLN A 58 3.22 13.51 9.72
N TRP A 59 4.13 14.06 10.53
CA TRP A 59 4.58 15.46 10.51
C TRP A 59 3.44 16.49 10.57
N PRO A 60 2.56 16.44 11.60
CA PRO A 60 1.41 17.35 11.72
C PRO A 60 1.78 18.85 11.74
N GLY A 61 3.00 19.19 12.18
CA GLY A 61 3.46 20.57 12.33
C GLY A 61 3.97 21.23 11.04
N ILE A 62 4.14 20.49 9.95
CA ILE A 62 4.44 21.06 8.63
C ILE A 62 3.15 20.96 7.81
N GLY A 63 2.66 22.07 7.25
CA GLY A 63 1.33 22.16 6.62
C GLY A 63 1.04 21.22 5.43
N LYS A 64 1.96 20.30 5.12
CA LYS A 64 1.84 19.23 4.12
C LYS A 64 1.97 17.87 4.81
N THR A 65 1.03 17.59 5.71
CA THR A 65 1.00 16.37 6.52
C THR A 65 0.68 15.13 5.68
N TYR A 66 1.18 13.97 6.10
CA TYR A 66 0.82 12.68 5.50
C TYR A 66 -0.20 12.00 6.40
N VAL A 67 -1.41 11.80 5.89
CA VAL A 67 -2.52 11.22 6.65
C VAL A 67 -2.95 9.92 5.99
N THR A 68 -2.78 8.82 6.72
CA THR A 68 -3.16 7.49 6.26
C THR A 68 -4.18 6.89 7.22
N SER A 69 -5.31 6.44 6.69
CA SER A 69 -6.34 5.72 7.46
C SER A 69 -6.54 4.34 6.85
N SER A 70 -6.65 3.30 7.67
CA SER A 70 -7.00 1.97 7.18
C SER A 70 -7.99 1.27 8.10
N ALA A 71 -8.82 0.45 7.46
CA ALA A 71 -9.78 -0.42 8.10
C ALA A 71 -9.65 -1.81 7.46
N SER A 72 -9.62 -2.85 8.28
CA SER A 72 -9.55 -4.22 7.81
C SER A 72 -10.38 -5.15 8.66
N TYR A 73 -10.84 -6.23 8.03
CA TYR A 73 -11.62 -7.28 8.64
C TYR A 73 -11.08 -8.63 8.17
N ASP A 74 -10.92 -9.57 9.09
CA ASP A 74 -10.57 -10.94 8.77
C ASP A 74 -11.22 -11.94 9.72
N GLN A 75 -11.44 -13.15 9.24
CA GLN A 75 -11.99 -14.24 10.05
C GLN A 75 -11.52 -15.59 9.54
N TYR A 76 -11.40 -16.55 10.46
CA TYR A 76 -11.25 -17.95 10.10
C TYR A 76 -12.60 -18.52 9.64
N VAL A 77 -12.57 -19.39 8.63
CA VAL A 77 -13.76 -20.06 8.09
C VAL A 77 -13.48 -21.55 7.96
N ASP A 78 -13.99 -22.34 8.91
CA ASP A 78 -13.77 -23.80 8.97
C ASP A 78 -14.07 -24.51 7.65
N LYS A 79 -15.18 -24.14 7.00
CA LYS A 79 -15.60 -24.73 5.71
C LYS A 79 -14.64 -24.49 4.56
N LEU A 80 -13.80 -23.45 4.66
CA LEU A 80 -12.80 -23.11 3.65
C LEU A 80 -11.41 -23.65 4.02
N GLY A 81 -11.24 -24.23 5.22
CA GLY A 81 -9.93 -24.68 5.71
C GLY A 81 -8.93 -23.53 5.88
N GLY A 82 -9.40 -22.32 6.17
CA GLY A 82 -8.54 -21.15 6.16
C GLY A 82 -9.27 -19.85 6.52
N GLY A 83 -8.53 -18.75 6.45
CA GLY A 83 -9.02 -17.42 6.73
C GLY A 83 -9.29 -16.58 5.48
N ILE A 84 -10.29 -15.71 5.58
CA ILE A 84 -10.57 -14.68 4.58
C ILE A 84 -10.32 -13.30 5.19
N GLY A 85 -9.90 -12.36 4.35
CA GLY A 85 -9.57 -11.01 4.77
C GLY A 85 -9.98 -9.98 3.74
N PHE A 86 -10.33 -8.79 4.22
CA PHE A 86 -10.59 -7.60 3.43
C PHE A 86 -9.94 -6.40 4.09
N ALA A 87 -9.27 -5.56 3.31
CA ALA A 87 -8.66 -4.33 3.82
C ALA A 87 -8.85 -3.18 2.85
N ILE A 88 -9.07 -2.00 3.42
CA ILE A 88 -9.07 -0.73 2.71
C ILE A 88 -8.14 0.24 3.41
N ALA A 89 -7.34 0.97 2.63
CA ALA A 89 -6.50 2.04 3.12
C ALA A 89 -6.60 3.26 2.22
N LYS A 90 -6.63 4.43 2.84
CA LYS A 90 -6.63 5.73 2.19
C LYS A 90 -5.40 6.48 2.65
N ASP A 91 -4.58 6.89 1.69
CA ASP A 91 -3.41 7.73 1.95
C ASP A 91 -3.59 9.09 1.26
N VAL A 92 -3.41 10.15 2.04
CA VAL A 92 -3.46 11.53 1.58
C VAL A 92 -2.12 12.18 1.92
N ALA A 93 -1.36 12.52 0.88
CA ALA A 93 0.00 13.03 0.98
C ALA A 93 0.18 14.32 0.18
N GLY A 94 1.24 15.09 0.50
CA GLY A 94 1.64 16.27 -0.27
C GLY A 94 0.57 17.38 -0.30
N ALA A 95 -0.05 17.66 0.85
CA ALA A 95 -1.19 18.59 0.98
C ALA A 95 -2.44 18.20 0.18
N GLY A 96 -2.66 16.90 -0.02
CA GLY A 96 -3.82 16.36 -0.72
C GLY A 96 -3.63 16.18 -2.23
N ASN A 97 -2.47 16.57 -2.77
CA ASN A 97 -2.15 16.38 -4.18
C ASN A 97 -1.90 14.91 -4.56
N LEU A 98 -1.53 14.08 -3.59
CA LEU A 98 -1.40 12.65 -3.75
C LEU A 98 -2.47 11.99 -2.89
N ASN A 99 -3.35 11.24 -3.55
CA ASN A 99 -4.50 10.64 -2.90
C ASN A 99 -4.69 9.20 -3.41
N THR A 100 -4.20 8.25 -2.64
CA THR A 100 -4.16 6.83 -3.04
C THR A 100 -5.14 6.03 -2.20
N THR A 101 -5.91 5.18 -2.86
CA THR A 101 -6.82 4.25 -2.19
C THR A 101 -6.40 2.84 -2.54
N HIS A 102 -6.08 2.05 -1.52
CA HIS A 102 -5.77 0.64 -1.65
C HIS A 102 -6.95 -0.17 -1.15
N ILE A 103 -7.37 -1.14 -1.95
CA ILE A 103 -8.42 -2.10 -1.59
C ILE A 103 -7.83 -3.47 -1.88
N SER A 104 -7.91 -4.37 -0.91
CA SER A 104 -7.44 -5.74 -1.06
C SER A 104 -8.40 -6.73 -0.43
N ALA A 105 -8.43 -7.91 -1.02
CA ALA A 105 -9.04 -9.10 -0.46
C ALA A 105 -7.97 -10.18 -0.39
N SER A 106 -8.01 -11.01 0.63
CA SER A 106 -7.03 -12.07 0.86
C SER A 106 -7.71 -13.36 1.31
N TYR A 107 -7.04 -14.46 0.99
CA TYR A 107 -7.36 -15.80 1.48
C TYR A 107 -6.06 -16.46 1.93
N ALA A 108 -6.09 -17.11 3.09
CA ALA A 108 -4.96 -17.81 3.66
C ALA A 108 -5.40 -19.22 4.11
N TYR A 109 -4.82 -20.24 3.49
CA TYR A 109 -5.08 -21.63 3.88
C TYR A 109 -4.37 -21.94 5.21
N THR A 110 -5.04 -22.70 6.09
CA THR A 110 -4.47 -23.16 7.37
C THR A 110 -4.43 -24.69 7.37
N LEU A 111 -3.24 -25.24 7.63
CA LEU A 111 -3.00 -26.69 7.71
C LEU A 111 -3.57 -27.29 9.00
#